data_AF-X0S6J2-F1
#
_entry.id   AF-X0S6J2-F1
#
_cell.length_a   1.000
_cell.length_b   1.000
_cell.length_c   1.000
_cell.angle_alpha   90.00
_cell.angle_beta   90.00
_cell.angle_gamma   90.00
#
_symmetry.space_group_name_H-M   'P 1'
#
loop_
_entity.id
_entity.type
_entity.pdbx_description
1 polymer ?
#
loop_
_entity_poly.entity_id
_entity_poly.type
_entity_poly.pdbx_seq_one_letter_code
_entity_poly.pdbx_strand_id
1 'polypeptide(L)'
;FGLDKMIGYTRAEPPVWKQWLPVRIQAMVKAGDILFVAGAPDVFEPKDPYAAFEARKGAQVVAVSAKDGKKLAEYKLESPPVFDGMIAANGRLYISTRDGQVLCMGKKD
;
A
#
# COMPACT_ATOMS: atom_id res chain seq x y z
N PHE A 1 -8.63 -3.00 -27.22
CA PHE A 1 -9.32 -1.70 -27.28
C PHE A 1 -10.80 -1.96 -27.51
N GLY A 2 -11.71 -1.47 -26.64
CA GLY A 2 -13.15 -1.77 -26.76
C GLY A 2 -13.84 -2.35 -25.52
N LEU A 3 -13.21 -2.28 -24.33
CA LEU A 3 -13.90 -2.51 -23.07
C LEU A 3 -13.93 -1.18 -22.30
N ASP A 4 -15.13 -0.76 -21.92
CA ASP A 4 -15.40 0.48 -21.19
C ASP A 4 -14.87 0.35 -19.74
N LYS A 5 -13.57 0.61 -19.60
CA LYS A 5 -12.82 0.74 -18.33
C LYS A 5 -12.94 -0.45 -17.36
N MET A 6 -12.09 -1.46 -17.59
CA MET A 6 -11.70 -2.43 -16.56
C MET A 6 -10.55 -1.89 -15.69
N ILE A 7 -10.10 -2.67 -14.69
CA ILE A 7 -9.07 -2.28 -13.70
C ILE A 7 -7.83 -1.67 -14.40
N GLY A 8 -7.65 -0.36 -14.24
CA GLY A 8 -6.53 0.41 -14.79
C GLY A 8 -6.70 0.71 -16.28
N TYR A 9 -7.00 1.98 -16.59
CA TYR A 9 -6.94 2.61 -17.91
C TYR A 9 -6.21 1.79 -18.99
N THR A 10 -6.98 1.31 -19.97
CA THR A 10 -6.63 0.52 -21.16
C THR A 10 -5.13 0.27 -21.38
N ARG A 11 -4.54 -0.70 -20.67
CA ARG A 11 -3.20 -1.20 -21.04
C ARG A 11 -3.29 -1.89 -22.40
N ALA A 12 -2.31 -1.66 -23.26
CA ALA A 12 -2.19 -2.37 -24.54
C ALA A 12 -1.97 -3.88 -24.32
N GLU A 13 -1.20 -4.21 -23.27
CA GLU A 13 -0.83 -5.57 -22.90
C GLU A 13 -1.38 -5.96 -21.51
N PRO A 14 -1.58 -7.26 -21.22
CA PRO A 14 -1.90 -7.74 -19.88
C PRO A 14 -0.85 -7.31 -18.83
N PRO A 15 -1.24 -7.13 -17.56
CA PRO A 15 -0.28 -6.86 -16.50
C PRO A 15 0.71 -8.03 -16.37
N VAL A 16 1.98 -7.73 -16.09
CA VAL A 16 3.02 -8.76 -15.84
C VAL A 16 2.58 -9.68 -14.70
N TRP A 17 1.95 -9.11 -13.68
CA TRP A 17 1.28 -9.82 -12.62
C TRP A 17 0.20 -8.93 -12.02
N LYS A 18 -0.76 -9.55 -11.32
CA LYS A 18 -1.74 -8.87 -10.46
C LYS A 18 -1.93 -9.69 -9.20
N GLN A 19 -2.11 -9.02 -8.06
CA GLN A 19 -2.32 -9.66 -6.77
C GLN A 19 -3.38 -8.90 -5.99
N TRP A 20 -4.33 -9.64 -5.41
CA TRP A 20 -5.23 -9.09 -4.40
C TRP A 20 -4.52 -9.08 -3.05
N LEU A 21 -4.56 -7.93 -2.38
CA LEU A 21 -4.03 -7.75 -1.04
C LEU A 21 -5.17 -7.32 -0.12
N PRO A 22 -5.20 -7.77 1.15
CA PRO A 22 -6.19 -7.34 2.13
C PRO A 22 -5.88 -5.93 2.65
N VAL A 23 -5.55 -5.01 1.74
CA VAL A 23 -5.14 -3.62 2.01
C VAL A 23 -5.85 -2.72 1.04
N ARG A 24 -6.48 -1.67 1.55
CA ARG A 24 -7.00 -0.57 0.75
C ARG A 24 -5.86 0.37 0.43
N ILE A 25 -5.13 0.03 -0.63
CA ILE A 25 -3.90 0.73 -1.03
C ILE A 25 -4.18 2.22 -1.27
N GLN A 26 -3.48 3.07 -0.53
CA GLN A 26 -3.57 4.53 -0.58
C GLN A 26 -2.25 5.17 -1.04
N ALA A 27 -1.12 4.52 -0.77
CA ALA A 27 0.19 4.93 -1.23
C ALA A 27 1.01 3.72 -1.68
N MET A 28 1.85 3.91 -2.69
CA MET A 28 2.63 2.83 -3.31
C MET A 28 3.97 3.39 -3.79
N VAL A 29 5.06 2.66 -3.56
CA VAL A 29 6.39 3.02 -4.07
C VAL A 29 7.20 1.79 -4.45
N LYS A 30 7.84 1.81 -5.62
CA LYS A 30 8.78 0.77 -6.05
C LYS A 30 10.20 1.17 -5.67
N ALA A 31 10.90 0.30 -4.96
CA ALA A 31 12.29 0.47 -4.55
C ALA A 31 13.10 -0.78 -4.94
N GLY A 32 13.83 -0.71 -6.05
CA GLY A 32 14.53 -1.87 -6.61
C GLY A 32 13.55 -3.00 -6.96
N ASP A 33 13.78 -4.17 -6.39
CA ASP A 33 12.97 -5.39 -6.59
C ASP A 33 11.78 -5.51 -5.64
N ILE A 34 11.54 -4.50 -4.80
CA ILE A 34 10.42 -4.47 -3.85
C ILE A 34 9.46 -3.36 -4.25
N LEU A 35 8.17 -3.68 -4.28
CA LEU A 35 7.08 -2.72 -4.32
C LEU A 35 6.48 -2.66 -2.91
N PHE A 36 6.52 -1.49 -2.29
CA PHE A 36 5.84 -1.24 -1.03
C PHE A 36 4.48 -0.63 -1.33
N VAL A 37 3.45 -1.14 -0.64
CA VAL A 37 2.10 -0.56 -0.64
C VAL A 37 1.68 -0.32 0.79
N ALA A 38 0.89 0.72 1.03
CA ALA A 38 0.32 0.95 2.35
C ALA A 38 -1.10 1.49 2.29
N GLY A 39 -1.84 1.23 3.36
CA GLY A 39 -3.22 1.65 3.51
C GLY A 39 -3.91 0.96 4.67
N ALA A 40 -5.17 1.34 4.89
CA ALA A 40 -6.03 0.70 5.88
C ALA A 40 -6.26 -0.79 5.54
N PRO A 41 -6.47 -1.66 6.54
CA PRO A 41 -6.83 -3.05 6.28
C PRO A 41 -8.15 -3.14 5.50
N ASP A 42 -8.22 -4.05 4.52
CA ASP A 42 -9.46 -4.30 3.78
C ASP A 42 -10.35 -5.28 4.55
N VAL A 43 -10.93 -4.79 5.63
CA VAL A 43 -11.80 -5.55 6.54
C VAL A 43 -13.16 -4.86 6.68
N PHE A 44 -14.19 -5.68 6.91
CA PHE A 44 -15.54 -5.22 7.22
C PHE A 44 -15.90 -5.66 8.63
N GLU A 45 -16.17 -4.70 9.52
CA GLU A 45 -16.66 -4.98 10.87
C GLU A 45 -18.15 -4.61 10.98
N PRO A 46 -19.08 -5.57 11.15
CA PRO A 46 -20.52 -5.27 11.16
C PRO A 46 -20.97 -4.31 12.27
N LYS A 47 -20.25 -4.28 13.40
CA LYS A 47 -20.55 -3.41 14.54
C LYS A 47 -19.94 -2.01 14.41
N ASP A 48 -18.93 -1.85 13.56
CA ASP A 48 -18.32 -0.55 13.22
C ASP A 48 -17.90 -0.55 11.74
N PRO A 49 -18.85 -0.43 10.80
CA PRO A 49 -18.58 -0.58 9.36
C PRO A 49 -17.58 0.44 8.79
N TYR A 50 -17.43 1.58 9.45
CA TYR A 50 -16.56 2.67 9.01
C TYR A 50 -15.16 2.63 9.63
N ALA A 51 -14.88 1.70 10.55
CA ALA A 51 -13.63 1.67 11.31
C ALA A 51 -12.37 1.72 10.43
N ALA A 52 -12.33 0.93 9.36
CA ALA A 52 -11.19 0.91 8.43
C ALA A 52 -11.12 2.18 7.56
N PHE A 53 -12.25 2.77 7.17
CA PHE A 53 -12.30 3.99 6.35
C PHE A 53 -11.86 5.24 7.15
N GLU A 54 -12.25 5.29 8.42
CA GLU A 54 -11.98 6.41 9.33
C GLU A 54 -10.68 6.24 10.11
N ALA A 55 -9.76 5.37 9.64
CA ALA A 55 -8.45 5.14 10.22
C ALA A 55 -8.44 4.55 11.65
N ARG A 56 -9.59 4.15 12.21
CA ARG A 56 -9.67 3.55 13.56
C ARG A 56 -9.02 2.17 13.68
N LYS A 57 -8.70 1.53 12.56
CA LYS A 57 -7.98 0.24 12.50
C LYS A 57 -6.49 0.40 12.15
N GLY A 58 -6.00 1.64 12.17
CA GLY A 58 -4.65 1.97 11.72
C GLY A 58 -4.45 1.62 10.26
N ALA A 59 -3.26 1.15 9.93
CA ALA A 59 -2.89 0.74 8.58
C ALA A 59 -1.80 -0.33 8.58
N GLN A 60 -1.43 -0.75 7.39
CA GLN A 60 -0.31 -1.67 7.18
C GLN A 60 0.51 -1.26 5.97
N VAL A 61 1.82 -1.51 6.06
CA VAL A 61 2.76 -1.50 4.94
C VAL A 61 3.00 -2.94 4.54
N VAL A 62 2.82 -3.25 3.27
CA VAL A 62 3.11 -4.56 2.70
C VAL A 62 4.25 -4.41 1.70
N ALA A 63 5.31 -5.19 1.89
CA ALA A 63 6.36 -5.35 0.91
C ALA A 63 5.98 -6.50 -0.02
N VAL A 64 5.97 -6.27 -1.33
CA VAL A 64 5.75 -7.29 -2.35
C VAL A 64 6.92 -7.33 -3.33
N SER A 65 7.22 -8.50 -3.85
CA SER A 65 8.21 -8.67 -4.93
C SER A 65 7.70 -7.98 -6.18
N ALA A 66 8.49 -7.06 -6.73
CA ALA A 66 8.15 -6.38 -7.99
C ALA A 66 8.21 -7.32 -9.20
N LYS A 67 8.88 -8.48 -9.05
CA LYS A 67 9.03 -9.48 -10.11
C LYS A 67 7.75 -10.28 -10.35
N ASP A 68 7.08 -10.69 -9.29
CA ASP A 68 5.99 -11.68 -9.34
C ASP A 68 4.79 -11.35 -8.43
N GLY A 69 4.81 -10.22 -7.72
CA GLY A 69 3.73 -9.80 -6.83
C GLY A 69 3.64 -10.57 -5.51
N LYS A 70 4.59 -11.48 -5.22
CA LYS A 70 4.58 -12.26 -3.98
C LYS A 70 4.76 -11.35 -2.76
N LYS A 71 3.92 -11.52 -1.74
CA LYS A 71 4.09 -10.86 -0.44
C LYS A 71 5.40 -11.31 0.23
N LEU A 72 6.24 -10.35 0.61
CA LEU A 72 7.53 -10.57 1.26
C LEU A 72 7.45 -10.29 2.77
N ALA A 73 6.81 -9.19 3.16
CA ALA A 73 6.69 -8.77 4.55
C ALA A 73 5.47 -7.86 4.75
N GLU A 74 5.08 -7.68 6.01
CA GLU A 74 3.96 -6.84 6.42
C GLU A 74 4.25 -6.21 7.79
N TYR A 75 3.94 -4.92 7.92
CA TYR A 75 4.19 -4.13 9.12
C TYR A 75 2.96 -3.29 9.45
N LYS A 76 2.60 -3.20 10.73
CA LYS A 76 1.49 -2.35 11.18
C LYS A 76 1.94 -0.89 11.28
N LEU A 77 1.01 0.02 11.01
CA LEU A 77 1.11 1.45 11.25
C LEU A 77 -0.06 1.89 12.14
N GLU A 78 0.20 2.83 13.03
CA GLU A 78 -0.84 3.44 13.88
C GLU A 78 -1.81 4.29 13.06
N SER A 79 -1.31 4.97 12.01
CA SER A 79 -2.09 5.82 11.13
C SER A 79 -1.82 5.49 9.66
N PRO A 80 -2.85 5.48 8.78
CA PRO A 80 -2.68 5.32 7.34
C PRO A 80 -1.83 6.40 6.70
N PRO A 81 -1.18 6.08 5.56
CA PRO A 81 -0.50 7.10 4.77
C PRO A 81 -1.51 8.13 4.24
N VAL A 82 -1.05 9.34 3.96
CA VAL A 82 -1.78 10.24 3.06
C VAL A 82 -1.73 9.67 1.63
N PHE A 83 -2.63 10.13 0.76
CA PHE A 83 -2.69 9.67 -0.62
C PHE A 83 -1.35 9.92 -1.34
N ASP A 84 -0.78 8.86 -1.93
CA ASP A 84 0.52 8.88 -2.59
C ASP A 84 1.70 9.40 -1.71
N GLY A 85 1.55 9.32 -0.39
CA GLY A 85 2.47 9.90 0.59
C GLY A 85 3.70 9.06 0.93
N MET A 86 4.22 8.26 0.00
CA MET A 86 5.35 7.35 0.26
C MET A 86 6.49 7.55 -0.73
N ILE A 87 7.72 7.51 -0.22
CA ILE A 87 8.93 7.53 -1.05
C ILE A 87 10.01 6.63 -0.44
N ALA A 88 10.89 6.07 -1.28
CA ALA A 88 12.06 5.33 -0.83
C ALA A 88 13.33 6.08 -1.21
N ALA A 89 14.23 6.29 -0.24
CA ALA A 89 15.51 6.96 -0.45
C ALA A 89 16.53 6.46 0.57
N ASN A 90 17.80 6.40 0.18
CA ASN A 90 18.92 6.04 1.06
C ASN A 90 18.70 4.74 1.87
N GLY A 91 18.17 3.70 1.23
CA GLY A 91 17.89 2.41 1.87
C GLY A 91 16.74 2.43 2.89
N ARG A 92 15.93 3.49 2.90
CA ARG A 92 14.83 3.71 3.84
C ARG A 92 13.53 4.04 3.11
N LEU A 93 12.41 3.72 3.75
CA LEU A 93 11.06 4.04 3.33
C LEU A 93 10.53 5.18 4.20
N TYR A 94 10.09 6.25 3.56
CA TYR A 94 9.50 7.42 4.21
C TYR A 94 8.01 7.45 3.93
N ILE A 95 7.21 7.72 4.97
CA ILE A 95 5.74 7.66 4.91
C ILE A 95 5.16 8.88 5.61
N SER A 96 4.46 9.74 4.89
CA SER A 96 3.63 10.79 5.47
C SER A 96 2.28 10.20 5.87
N THR A 97 1.90 10.30 7.15
CA THR A 97 0.69 9.67 7.70
C THR A 97 -0.41 10.69 8.02
N ARG A 98 -1.66 10.23 8.07
CA ARG A 98 -2.86 11.08 8.26
C ARG A 98 -2.94 11.74 9.64
N ASP A 99 -2.15 11.28 10.61
CA ASP A 99 -2.01 11.86 11.94
C ASP A 99 -0.90 12.94 12.01
N GLY A 100 -0.36 13.36 10.86
CA GLY A 100 0.60 14.46 10.77
C GLY A 100 2.05 14.08 11.02
N GLN A 101 2.39 12.79 11.00
CA GLN A 101 3.75 12.30 11.16
C GLN A 101 4.44 12.00 9.83
N VAL A 102 5.78 11.97 9.87
CA VAL A 102 6.62 11.38 8.82
C VAL A 102 7.41 10.25 9.45
N LEU A 103 7.07 9.02 9.07
CA LEU A 103 7.73 7.82 9.54
C LEU A 103 8.93 7.51 8.64
N CYS A 104 9.98 6.95 9.24
CA CYS A 104 11.16 6.46 8.54
C CYS A 104 11.40 5.00 8.93
N MET A 105 11.26 4.09 7.97
CA MET A 105 11.44 2.66 8.16
C MET A 105 12.69 2.18 7.41
N GLY A 106 13.50 1.35 8.05
CA GLY A 106 14.71 0.79 7.47
C GLY A 106 15.40 -0.16 8.46
N LYS A 107 16.55 -0.70 8.07
CA LYS A 107 17.39 -1.41 9.04
C LYS A 107 17.79 -0.45 10.16
N LYS A 108 17.80 -0.97 11.39
CA LYS A 108 18.41 -0.28 12.52
C LYS A 108 19.91 -0.41 12.35
N ASP A 109 20.60 0.73 12.35
CA ASP A 109 22.07 0.78 12.32
C ASP A 109 22.67 0.24 13.63
#